data_AF-A0A7J7FI92-F1
#
_entry.id   AF-A0A7J7FI92-F1
#
_cell.length_a   1.000
_cell.length_b   1.000
_cell.length_c   1.000
_cell.angle_alpha   90.00
_cell.angle_beta   90.00
_cell.angle_gamma   90.00
#
_symmetry.space_group_name_H-M   'P 1'
#
loop_
_entity.id
_entity.type
_entity.pdbx_description
1 polymer ?
#
loop_
_entity_poly.entity_id
_entity_poly.type
_entity_poly.pdbx_seq_one_letter_code
_entity_poly.pdbx_strand_id
1 'polypeptide(L)'
;MFTSEKGVVEEWLSEFKLNICGSRKASAWLFNLITMVLRRPRFPYSFYLKSSDLLLEFSLPIPLSHGVLSEWVTLPETSLSNYATNLKDKSSLVSSLYKVIQEPQSELLEPVCHQLFEFYRSGEEQLLRFTLQFLPELIWCYLAVSASRNVHSSGCIEALLLGVYNLEIVDKQGHSKVLSFTIPSLSKPSVYHEPSSIGSMALTESALSQHGLSKVVYSGPHPQREMLTAQNRFEVLTFLLLCYNAALTYMPSVSLQSLCQICSRISDTIEKNSKI
;
A
#
# COMPACT_ATOMS: atom_id res chain seq x y z
N MET A 1 29.95 -11.75 17.51
CA MET A 1 30.52 -10.53 16.92
C MET A 1 29.53 -10.08 15.85
N PHE A 2 28.75 -9.04 16.13
CA PHE A 2 27.59 -8.63 15.34
C PHE A 2 28.00 -8.14 13.96
N THR A 3 27.65 -8.88 12.92
CA THR A 3 27.66 -8.39 11.53
C THR A 3 26.60 -7.30 11.43
N SER A 4 27.04 -6.07 11.19
CA SER A 4 26.20 -4.87 11.06
C SER A 4 25.04 -5.12 10.10
N GLU A 5 23.80 -4.95 10.58
CA GLU A 5 22.56 -5.04 9.78
C GLU A 5 22.60 -4.13 8.53
N LYS A 6 23.46 -3.08 8.52
CA LYS A 6 23.70 -2.26 7.33
C LYS A 6 24.38 -3.02 6.19
N GLY A 7 25.26 -3.97 6.50
CA GLY A 7 26.01 -4.73 5.49
C GLY A 7 25.10 -5.67 4.70
N VAL A 8 24.19 -6.37 5.39
CA VAL A 8 23.25 -7.30 4.75
C VAL A 8 22.27 -6.56 3.85
N VAL A 9 21.82 -5.36 4.25
CA VAL A 9 20.93 -4.52 3.43
C VAL A 9 21.67 -3.96 2.22
N GLU A 10 22.90 -3.45 2.36
CA GLU A 10 23.70 -2.93 1.23
C GLU A 10 24.08 -4.03 0.22
N GLU A 11 24.38 -5.23 0.68
CA GLU A 11 24.67 -6.42 -0.15
C GLU A 11 23.42 -6.89 -0.91
N TRP A 12 22.27 -6.93 -0.25
CA TRP A 12 20.97 -7.18 -0.92
C TRP A 12 20.64 -6.11 -1.96
N LEU A 13 20.85 -4.83 -1.63
CA LEU A 13 20.59 -3.69 -2.51
C LEU A 13 21.49 -3.67 -3.75
N SER A 14 22.70 -4.21 -3.67
CA SER A 14 23.66 -4.28 -4.77
C SER A 14 23.40 -5.47 -5.67
N GLU A 15 23.01 -6.64 -5.14
CA GLU A 15 22.54 -7.77 -5.93
C GLU A 15 21.20 -7.48 -6.65
N PHE A 16 20.26 -6.78 -6.00
CA PHE A 16 18.96 -6.44 -6.60
C PHE A 16 19.06 -5.43 -7.77
N LYS A 17 20.06 -4.53 -7.75
CA LYS A 17 20.30 -3.56 -8.82
C LYS A 17 20.77 -4.18 -10.13
N LEU A 18 21.35 -5.39 -10.09
CA LEU A 18 22.02 -5.99 -11.23
C LEU A 18 21.11 -6.85 -12.13
N ASN A 19 19.90 -7.25 -11.71
CA ASN A 19 19.21 -8.38 -12.35
C ASN A 19 17.75 -8.19 -12.84
N ILE A 20 17.19 -6.97 -12.96
CA ILE A 20 15.81 -6.80 -13.44
C ILE A 20 15.67 -5.93 -14.71
N CYS A 21 15.29 -6.64 -15.79
CA CYS A 21 14.58 -6.32 -17.04
C CYS A 21 14.47 -4.83 -17.49
N GLY A 22 14.63 -4.62 -18.81
CA GLY A 22 14.81 -3.34 -19.54
C GLY A 22 13.78 -2.21 -19.41
N SER A 23 12.87 -2.21 -18.43
CA SER A 23 12.07 -1.04 -18.04
C SER A 23 12.47 -0.55 -16.64
N ARG A 24 13.36 0.45 -16.59
CA ARG A 24 13.87 1.09 -15.35
C ARG A 24 12.78 1.55 -14.37
N LYS A 25 11.54 1.75 -14.84
CA LYS A 25 10.41 2.18 -13.99
C LYS A 25 9.78 1.04 -13.19
N ALA A 26 9.72 -0.18 -13.73
CA ALA A 26 9.13 -1.32 -13.04
C ALA A 26 10.05 -1.86 -11.94
N SER A 27 11.37 -1.88 -12.17
CA SER A 27 12.36 -2.27 -11.17
C SER A 27 12.44 -1.27 -10.00
N ALA A 28 12.35 0.03 -10.27
CA ALA A 28 12.26 1.06 -9.23
C ALA A 28 10.95 0.97 -8.42
N TRP A 29 9.84 0.57 -9.06
CA TRP A 29 8.55 0.39 -8.41
C TRP A 29 8.57 -0.76 -7.39
N LEU A 30 9.12 -1.93 -7.75
CA LEU A 30 9.28 -3.04 -6.80
C LEU A 30 10.24 -2.71 -5.69
N PHE A 31 11.33 -2.05 -6.01
CA PHE A 31 12.28 -1.60 -5.01
C PHE A 31 11.61 -0.70 -3.97
N ASN A 32 10.76 0.23 -4.40
CA ASN A 32 9.98 1.08 -3.50
C ASN A 32 8.92 0.29 -2.73
N LEU A 33 8.20 -0.64 -3.37
CA LEU A 33 7.23 -1.55 -2.73
C LEU A 33 7.89 -2.38 -1.62
N ILE A 34 9.00 -3.05 -1.93
CA ILE A 34 9.77 -3.90 -1.02
C ILE A 34 10.41 -3.06 0.09
N THR A 35 11.03 -1.92 -0.24
CA THR A 35 11.60 -1.04 0.79
C THR A 35 10.54 -0.40 1.67
N MET A 36 9.34 -0.08 1.18
CA MET A 36 8.23 0.39 2.02
C MET A 36 7.77 -0.68 3.01
N VAL A 37 7.75 -1.95 2.59
CA VAL A 37 7.43 -3.09 3.48
C VAL A 37 8.57 -3.35 4.48
N LEU A 38 9.83 -3.19 4.08
CA LEU A 38 11.02 -3.57 4.88
C LEU A 38 11.65 -2.42 5.70
N ARG A 39 11.35 -1.13 5.46
CA ARG A 39 12.01 0.02 6.16
C ARG A 39 11.44 0.39 7.54
N ARG A 40 10.64 -0.46 8.20
CA ARG A 40 10.35 -0.26 9.63
C ARG A 40 11.40 -0.98 10.48
N PRO A 41 12.12 -0.27 11.38
CA PRO A 41 12.91 -0.91 12.43
C PRO A 41 11.95 -1.45 13.49
N ARG A 42 12.10 -2.74 13.81
CA ARG A 42 11.39 -3.53 14.84
C ARG A 42 9.96 -3.99 14.49
N PHE A 43 9.87 -5.04 13.68
CA PHE A 43 9.00 -6.16 14.04
C PHE A 43 9.78 -7.11 14.96
N PRO A 44 9.32 -7.43 16.19
CA PRO A 44 9.98 -8.41 17.05
C PRO A 44 9.66 -9.87 16.65
N TYR A 45 8.95 -10.09 15.55
CA TYR A 45 8.65 -11.44 15.06
C TYR A 45 9.55 -11.76 13.87
N SER A 46 10.56 -12.58 14.15
CA SER A 46 11.39 -13.24 13.16
C SER A 46 10.51 -14.19 12.34
N PHE A 47 9.89 -13.69 11.28
CA PHE A 47 9.31 -14.54 10.23
C PHE A 47 10.43 -14.89 9.26
N TYR A 48 11.16 -15.96 9.57
CA TYR A 48 11.92 -16.69 8.57
C TYR A 48 10.92 -17.38 7.63
N LEU A 49 10.53 -16.70 6.54
CA LEU A 49 9.80 -17.33 5.45
C LEU A 49 10.77 -18.20 4.65
N LYS A 50 10.91 -19.47 5.07
CA LYS A 50 11.42 -20.51 4.17
C LYS A 50 10.33 -20.79 3.13
N SER A 51 10.72 -20.70 1.86
CA SER A 51 9.89 -20.84 0.65
C SER A 51 9.15 -22.20 0.49
N SER A 52 9.21 -23.09 1.48
CA SER A 52 8.76 -24.49 1.37
C SER A 52 7.49 -24.85 2.14
N ASP A 53 6.94 -23.98 3.00
CA ASP A 53 5.85 -24.38 3.94
C ASP A 53 4.48 -23.72 3.65
N LEU A 54 4.25 -23.19 2.44
CA LEU A 54 2.96 -22.56 2.07
C LEU A 54 1.85 -23.54 1.65
N LEU A 55 2.01 -24.84 1.91
CA LEU A 55 0.94 -25.81 1.81
C LEU A 55 0.54 -26.20 3.23
N LEU A 56 -0.56 -25.63 3.74
CA LEU A 56 -1.67 -26.37 4.36
C LEU A 56 -2.76 -25.44 4.91
N GLU A 57 -3.99 -25.80 4.55
CA GLU A 57 -5.27 -25.53 5.21
C GLU A 57 -5.79 -24.08 5.31
N PHE A 58 -6.38 -23.62 4.19
CA PHE A 58 -7.59 -22.80 4.31
C PHE A 58 -8.78 -23.74 4.47
N SER A 59 -9.29 -23.86 5.71
CA SER A 59 -10.58 -24.50 5.99
C SER A 59 -11.65 -23.90 5.07
N LEU A 60 -12.39 -24.78 4.38
CA LEU A 60 -13.54 -24.44 3.53
C LEU A 60 -14.54 -23.54 4.29
N PRO A 61 -14.78 -22.28 3.86
CA PRO A 61 -15.86 -21.48 4.42
C PRO A 61 -17.13 -21.69 3.59
N ILE A 62 -18.16 -22.07 4.33
CA ILE A 62 -19.59 -22.20 4.04
C ILE A 62 -20.05 -21.15 2.99
N PRO A 63 -20.85 -21.52 1.98
CA PRO A 63 -21.37 -20.58 1.00
C PRO A 63 -22.32 -19.60 1.69
N LEU A 64 -21.92 -18.33 1.76
CA LEU A 64 -22.85 -17.25 2.08
C LEU A 64 -23.69 -16.93 0.85
N SER A 65 -25.00 -16.88 1.03
CA SER A 65 -25.97 -16.57 -0.01
C SER A 65 -25.80 -15.16 -0.58
N HIS A 66 -26.04 -15.00 -1.89
CA HIS A 66 -26.16 -13.73 -2.62
C HIS A 66 -26.87 -12.60 -1.82
N GLY A 67 -27.82 -12.95 -0.95
CA GLY A 67 -28.59 -12.03 -0.10
C GLY A 67 -27.75 -11.08 0.78
N VAL A 68 -26.64 -11.55 1.36
CA VAL A 68 -25.79 -10.72 2.25
C VAL A 68 -25.03 -9.65 1.47
N LEU A 69 -24.65 -9.96 0.22
CA LEU A 69 -23.97 -9.02 -0.67
C LEU A 69 -24.96 -8.00 -1.24
N SER A 70 -26.19 -8.41 -1.57
CA SER A 70 -27.22 -7.47 -2.04
C SER A 70 -27.67 -6.46 -0.97
N GLU A 71 -27.72 -6.86 0.30
CA GLU A 71 -28.04 -5.95 1.41
C GLU A 71 -26.89 -4.95 1.67
N TRP A 72 -25.64 -5.38 1.44
CA TRP A 72 -24.46 -4.53 1.56
C TRP A 72 -24.36 -3.45 0.46
N VAL A 73 -24.88 -3.72 -0.74
CA VAL A 73 -24.90 -2.77 -1.88
C VAL A 73 -26.03 -1.72 -1.74
N THR A 74 -27.03 -1.93 -0.88
CA THR A 74 -28.26 -1.12 -0.83
C THR A 74 -28.41 -0.24 0.42
N LEU A 75 -27.30 0.15 1.05
CA LEU A 75 -27.33 0.81 2.36
C LEU A 75 -27.91 2.24 2.32
N PRO A 76 -28.89 2.58 3.19
CA PRO A 76 -29.39 3.94 3.33
C PRO A 76 -28.40 4.84 4.09
N GLU A 77 -28.19 6.07 3.60
CA GLU A 77 -27.24 7.08 4.10
C GLU A 77 -27.41 7.45 5.60
N THR A 78 -28.58 7.21 6.19
CA THR A 78 -28.97 7.72 7.51
C THR A 78 -28.31 7.03 8.71
N SER A 79 -27.44 6.03 8.51
CA SER A 79 -26.76 5.31 9.60
C SER A 79 -25.32 4.85 9.28
N LEU A 80 -24.62 5.56 8.39
CA LEU A 80 -23.25 5.22 7.94
C LEU A 80 -22.24 5.02 9.09
N SER A 81 -22.27 5.87 10.12
CA SER A 81 -21.34 5.77 11.26
C SER A 81 -21.57 4.50 12.09
N ASN A 82 -22.82 4.19 12.43
CA ASN A 82 -23.20 2.95 13.14
C ASN A 82 -22.90 1.70 12.32
N TYR A 83 -23.05 1.79 11.00
CA TYR A 83 -22.71 0.70 10.10
C TYR A 83 -21.19 0.45 10.08
N ALA A 84 -20.40 1.53 9.98
CA ALA A 84 -18.95 1.46 9.94
C ALA A 84 -18.34 0.82 11.20
N THR A 85 -18.91 1.10 12.38
CA THR A 85 -18.45 0.49 13.64
C THR A 85 -18.64 -1.02 13.71
N ASN A 86 -19.67 -1.55 13.04
CA ASN A 86 -20.03 -2.98 13.05
C ASN A 86 -19.38 -3.75 11.88
N LEU A 87 -18.79 -3.05 10.91
CA LEU A 87 -18.28 -3.66 9.68
C LEU A 87 -17.07 -4.56 9.92
N LYS A 88 -16.22 -4.18 10.87
CA LYS A 88 -15.02 -4.94 11.30
C LYS A 88 -15.35 -6.33 11.85
N ASP A 89 -16.54 -6.51 12.42
CA ASP A 89 -16.97 -7.75 13.06
C ASP A 89 -17.60 -8.74 12.07
N LYS A 90 -17.87 -8.30 10.83
CA LYS A 90 -18.43 -9.13 9.75
C LYS A 90 -17.32 -9.85 8.97
N SER A 91 -16.59 -10.76 9.62
CA SER A 91 -15.49 -11.52 9.00
C SER A 91 -15.92 -12.29 7.75
N SER A 92 -17.13 -12.84 7.76
CA SER A 92 -17.71 -13.60 6.65
C SER A 92 -17.94 -12.74 5.40
N LEU A 93 -18.34 -11.47 5.59
CA LEU A 93 -18.47 -10.49 4.52
C LEU A 93 -17.10 -10.16 3.92
N VAL A 94 -16.10 -9.90 4.76
CA VAL A 94 -14.72 -9.60 4.29
C VAL A 94 -14.18 -10.74 3.43
N SER A 95 -14.35 -11.99 3.87
CA SER A 95 -13.94 -13.16 3.08
C SER A 95 -14.67 -13.26 1.74
N SER A 96 -15.98 -13.00 1.70
CA SER A 96 -16.73 -12.99 0.44
C SER A 96 -16.29 -11.87 -0.50
N LEU A 97 -15.99 -10.68 0.02
CA LEU A 97 -15.49 -9.56 -0.78
C LEU A 97 -14.12 -9.87 -1.40
N TYR A 98 -13.20 -10.51 -0.65
CA TYR A 98 -11.94 -10.99 -1.23
C TYR A 98 -12.17 -11.97 -2.38
N LYS A 99 -13.10 -12.93 -2.25
CA LYS A 99 -13.44 -13.87 -3.33
C LYS A 99 -13.97 -13.14 -4.57
N VAL A 100 -14.90 -12.20 -4.39
CA VAL A 100 -15.44 -11.40 -5.52
C VAL A 100 -14.33 -10.62 -6.22
N ILE A 101 -13.42 -10.00 -5.46
CA ILE A 101 -12.29 -9.25 -6.03
C ILE A 101 -11.31 -10.18 -6.78
N GLN A 102 -11.11 -11.41 -6.29
CA GLN A 102 -10.24 -12.42 -6.90
C GLN A 102 -10.84 -13.05 -8.17
N GLU A 103 -12.12 -12.83 -8.44
CA GLU A 103 -12.84 -13.37 -9.60
C GLU A 103 -13.22 -12.23 -10.58
N PRO A 104 -12.36 -11.88 -11.57
CA PRO A 104 -12.57 -10.74 -12.46
C PRO A 104 -13.82 -10.82 -13.34
N GLN A 105 -14.41 -12.01 -13.44
CA GLN A 105 -15.62 -12.33 -14.21
C GLN A 105 -16.89 -12.29 -13.36
N SER A 106 -16.78 -11.99 -12.06
CA SER A 106 -17.92 -11.96 -11.14
C SER A 106 -18.85 -10.78 -11.47
N GLU A 107 -20.14 -11.06 -11.64
CA GLU A 107 -21.18 -10.03 -11.82
C GLU A 107 -21.29 -9.08 -10.62
N LEU A 108 -20.82 -9.51 -9.44
CA LEU A 108 -20.85 -8.71 -8.22
C LEU A 108 -19.64 -7.76 -8.11
N LEU A 109 -18.64 -7.87 -8.98
CA LEU A 109 -17.41 -7.09 -8.86
C LEU A 109 -17.65 -5.59 -9.05
N GLU A 110 -18.44 -5.21 -10.05
CA GLU A 110 -18.78 -3.81 -10.33
C GLU A 110 -19.54 -3.14 -9.17
N PRO A 111 -20.67 -3.68 -8.66
CA PRO A 111 -21.35 -3.07 -7.51
C PRO A 111 -20.49 -3.09 -6.25
N VAL A 112 -19.61 -4.09 -6.07
CA VAL A 112 -18.63 -4.10 -4.98
C VAL A 112 -17.64 -2.93 -5.11
N CYS A 113 -17.04 -2.74 -6.27
CA CYS A 113 -16.10 -1.64 -6.50
C CYS A 113 -16.77 -0.27 -6.31
N HIS A 114 -18.01 -0.12 -6.78
CA HIS A 114 -18.78 1.11 -6.62
C HIS A 114 -19.06 1.42 -5.14
N GLN A 115 -19.54 0.45 -4.37
CA GLN A 115 -19.82 0.64 -2.96
C GLN A 115 -18.56 0.89 -2.12
N LEU A 116 -17.44 0.22 -2.45
CA LEU A 116 -16.14 0.50 -1.84
C LEU A 116 -15.67 1.93 -2.12
N PHE A 117 -15.95 2.46 -3.30
CA PHE A 117 -15.68 3.85 -3.65
C PHE A 117 -16.55 4.82 -2.84
N GLU A 118 -17.86 4.56 -2.72
CA GLU A 118 -18.76 5.39 -1.91
C GLU A 118 -18.37 5.39 -0.41
N PHE A 119 -17.96 4.23 0.12
CA PHE A 119 -17.36 4.14 1.45
C PHE A 119 -16.12 5.01 1.60
N TYR A 120 -15.22 4.99 0.61
CA TYR A 120 -14.03 5.82 0.63
C TYR A 120 -14.37 7.31 0.56
N ARG A 121 -15.31 7.67 -0.31
CA ARG A 121 -15.78 9.04 -0.55
C ARG A 121 -16.50 9.66 0.64
N SER A 122 -17.12 8.84 1.50
CA SER A 122 -17.80 9.32 2.71
C SER A 122 -16.90 10.11 3.67
N GLY A 123 -15.59 9.89 3.63
CA GLY A 123 -14.62 10.51 4.52
C GLY A 123 -14.55 9.91 5.93
N GLU A 124 -15.39 8.91 6.24
CA GLU A 124 -15.37 8.23 7.53
C GLU A 124 -14.15 7.30 7.66
N GLU A 125 -13.31 7.51 8.67
CA GLU A 125 -12.03 6.80 8.80
C GLU A 125 -12.18 5.28 8.81
N GLN A 126 -13.25 4.76 9.41
CA GLN A 126 -13.51 3.32 9.48
C GLN A 126 -13.85 2.73 8.10
N LEU A 127 -14.62 3.46 7.29
CA LEU A 127 -15.00 3.04 5.94
C LEU A 127 -13.82 3.19 4.97
N LEU A 128 -13.04 4.27 5.11
CA LEU A 128 -11.75 4.44 4.44
C LEU A 128 -10.84 3.23 4.67
N ARG A 129 -10.61 2.87 5.95
CA ARG A 129 -9.77 1.72 6.33
C ARG A 129 -10.35 0.40 5.82
N PHE A 130 -11.67 0.23 5.88
CA PHE A 130 -12.34 -0.96 5.37
C PHE A 130 -12.11 -1.15 3.88
N THR A 131 -12.21 -0.09 3.06
CA THR A 131 -11.88 -0.16 1.63
C THR A 131 -10.39 -0.40 1.42
N LEU A 132 -9.53 0.29 2.18
CA LEU A 132 -8.08 0.23 2.03
C LEU A 132 -7.52 -1.16 2.34
N GLN A 133 -8.17 -1.98 3.17
CA GLN A 133 -7.73 -3.35 3.46
C GLN A 133 -7.70 -4.23 2.19
N PHE A 134 -8.56 -3.96 1.21
CA PHE A 134 -8.62 -4.73 -0.04
C PHE A 134 -7.66 -4.19 -1.11
N LEU A 135 -7.00 -3.05 -0.86
CA LEU A 135 -6.13 -2.39 -1.83
C LEU A 135 -5.05 -3.33 -2.41
N PRO A 136 -4.32 -4.14 -1.61
CA PRO A 136 -3.30 -5.01 -2.18
C PRO A 136 -3.88 -5.94 -3.25
N GLU A 137 -5.00 -6.60 -2.94
CA GLU A 137 -5.68 -7.53 -3.85
C GLU A 137 -6.22 -6.83 -5.11
N LEU A 138 -6.81 -5.64 -4.95
CA LEU A 138 -7.27 -4.82 -6.08
C LEU A 138 -6.12 -4.47 -7.04
N ILE A 139 -4.95 -4.09 -6.48
CA ILE A 139 -3.74 -3.80 -7.28
C ILE A 139 -3.29 -5.05 -8.03
N TRP A 140 -3.25 -6.21 -7.36
CA TRP A 140 -2.87 -7.46 -8.01
C TRP A 140 -3.81 -7.83 -9.15
N CYS A 141 -5.13 -7.82 -8.90
CA CYS A 141 -6.12 -8.14 -9.92
C CYS A 141 -6.01 -7.20 -11.13
N TYR A 142 -5.88 -5.89 -10.89
CA TYR A 142 -5.65 -4.90 -11.96
C TYR A 142 -4.39 -5.23 -12.80
N LEU A 143 -3.27 -5.53 -12.14
CA LEU A 143 -2.01 -5.83 -12.83
C LEU A 143 -2.06 -7.16 -13.58
N ALA A 144 -2.65 -8.20 -12.98
CA ALA A 144 -2.79 -9.53 -13.58
C ALA A 144 -3.67 -9.49 -14.83
N VAL A 145 -4.81 -8.80 -14.74
CA VAL A 145 -5.71 -8.57 -15.87
C VAL A 145 -5.00 -7.77 -16.97
N SER A 146 -4.35 -6.67 -16.61
CA SER A 146 -3.59 -5.83 -17.55
C SER A 146 -2.50 -6.63 -18.29
N ALA A 147 -1.88 -7.61 -17.65
CA ALA A 147 -0.85 -8.46 -18.25
C ALA A 147 -1.43 -9.51 -19.22
N SER A 148 -2.63 -10.02 -18.95
CA SER A 148 -3.29 -11.07 -19.74
C SER A 148 -3.90 -10.59 -21.07
N ARG A 149 -3.85 -9.28 -21.37
CA ARG A 149 -4.45 -8.63 -22.56
C ARG A 149 -5.95 -8.93 -22.77
N ASN A 150 -6.63 -9.41 -21.73
CA ASN A 150 -8.07 -9.65 -21.78
C ASN A 150 -8.80 -8.33 -21.49
N VAL A 151 -9.10 -7.59 -22.56
CA VAL A 151 -9.63 -6.21 -22.52
C VAL A 151 -11.03 -6.12 -21.88
N HIS A 152 -11.73 -7.25 -21.70
CA HIS A 152 -13.10 -7.26 -21.20
C HIS A 152 -13.27 -7.41 -19.69
N SER A 153 -12.20 -7.63 -18.90
CA SER A 153 -12.34 -7.78 -17.44
C SER A 153 -11.83 -6.56 -16.65
N SER A 154 -12.67 -6.07 -15.74
CA SER A 154 -12.39 -5.19 -14.57
C SER A 154 -12.07 -3.70 -14.75
N GLY A 155 -12.70 -3.00 -15.71
CA GLY A 155 -12.68 -1.52 -15.74
C GLY A 155 -13.19 -0.86 -14.44
N CYS A 156 -14.03 -1.56 -13.67
CA CYS A 156 -14.49 -1.12 -12.35
C CYS A 156 -13.38 -1.05 -11.29
N ILE A 157 -12.40 -1.96 -11.31
CA ILE A 157 -11.24 -1.91 -10.40
C ILE A 157 -10.37 -0.71 -10.75
N GLU A 158 -10.12 -0.49 -12.05
CA GLU A 158 -9.39 0.68 -12.52
C GLU A 158 -10.07 1.99 -12.08
N ALA A 159 -11.39 2.08 -12.26
CA ALA A 159 -12.17 3.24 -11.84
C ALA A 159 -12.11 3.47 -10.32
N LEU A 160 -12.20 2.40 -9.52
CA LEU A 160 -12.06 2.48 -8.06
C LEU A 160 -10.66 2.99 -7.66
N LEU A 161 -9.59 2.38 -8.18
CA LEU A 161 -8.21 2.77 -7.86
C LEU A 161 -7.93 4.23 -8.25
N LEU A 162 -8.39 4.63 -9.43
CA LEU A 162 -8.24 6.00 -9.93
C LEU A 162 -9.05 7.01 -9.11
N GLY A 163 -10.29 6.66 -8.75
CA GLY A 163 -11.15 7.48 -7.91
C GLY A 163 -10.54 7.70 -6.52
N VAL A 164 -10.09 6.63 -5.88
CA VAL A 164 -9.40 6.68 -4.58
C VAL A 164 -8.14 7.53 -4.67
N TYR A 165 -7.35 7.38 -5.74
CA TYR A 165 -6.15 8.19 -5.96
C TYR A 165 -6.49 9.67 -6.03
N ASN A 166 -7.48 10.06 -6.84
CA ASN A 166 -7.87 11.45 -7.01
C ASN A 166 -8.41 12.07 -5.70
N LEU A 167 -9.07 11.28 -4.85
CA LEU A 167 -9.49 11.73 -3.52
C LEU A 167 -8.30 11.92 -2.55
N GLU A 168 -7.28 11.07 -2.60
CA GLU A 168 -6.15 11.12 -1.66
C GLU A 168 -5.07 12.16 -2.00
N ILE A 169 -4.94 12.57 -3.26
CA ILE A 169 -3.95 13.57 -3.68
C ILE A 169 -4.34 15.00 -3.31
N VAL A 170 -5.58 15.22 -2.88
CA VAL A 170 -6.07 16.51 -2.37
C VAL A 170 -6.17 16.47 -0.85
N ASP A 171 -5.91 17.59 -0.19
CA ASP A 171 -6.14 17.76 1.24
C ASP A 171 -7.62 18.06 1.54
N LYS A 172 -7.97 18.16 2.82
CA LYS A 172 -9.34 18.47 3.27
C LYS A 172 -9.82 19.86 2.82
N GLN A 173 -8.91 20.72 2.40
CA GLN A 173 -9.17 22.07 1.90
C GLN A 173 -9.23 22.11 0.35
N GLY A 174 -9.00 20.99 -0.32
CA GLY A 174 -9.01 20.88 -1.78
C GLY A 174 -7.68 21.26 -2.46
N HIS A 175 -6.61 21.51 -1.70
CA HIS A 175 -5.29 21.80 -2.28
C HIS A 175 -4.52 20.51 -2.56
N SER A 176 -3.58 20.57 -3.51
CA SER A 176 -2.68 19.45 -3.77
C SER A 176 -1.84 19.11 -2.55
N LYS A 177 -1.96 17.86 -2.10
CA LYS A 177 -1.24 17.32 -0.94
C LYS A 177 0.24 17.17 -1.27
N VAL A 178 1.10 17.74 -0.43
CA VAL A 178 2.56 17.60 -0.51
C VAL A 178 3.06 16.97 0.78
N LEU A 179 3.56 15.74 0.68
CA LEU A 179 4.07 14.98 1.81
C LEU A 179 5.56 15.26 1.99
N SER A 180 5.90 15.75 3.18
CA SER A 180 7.25 16.18 3.52
C SER A 180 7.57 15.91 4.98
N PHE A 181 8.85 15.72 5.28
CA PHE A 181 9.35 15.63 6.64
C PHE A 181 10.62 16.47 6.80
N THR A 182 10.92 16.85 8.03
CA THR A 182 12.15 17.57 8.36
C THR A 182 13.21 16.58 8.77
N ILE A 183 14.40 16.66 8.17
CA ILE A 183 15.54 15.83 8.58
C ILE A 183 15.99 16.29 9.98
N PRO A 184 15.97 15.41 10.99
CA PRO A 184 16.46 15.74 12.33
C PRO A 184 17.95 16.09 12.30
N SER A 185 18.36 17.00 13.19
CA SER A 185 19.77 17.39 13.34
C SER A 185 20.20 17.26 14.80
N LEU A 186 21.38 16.68 15.03
CA LEU A 186 21.98 16.61 16.37
C LEU A 186 22.44 17.99 16.87
N SER A 187 22.69 18.94 15.96
CA SER A 187 23.05 20.33 16.29
C SER A 187 21.86 21.20 16.67
N LYS A 188 20.64 20.67 16.66
CA LYS A 188 19.44 21.35 17.13
C LYS A 188 18.88 20.58 18.33
N PRO A 189 18.39 21.27 19.38
CA PRO A 189 17.75 20.60 20.50
C PRO A 189 16.53 19.83 20.01
N SER A 190 16.31 18.66 20.61
CA SER A 190 15.16 17.82 20.32
C SER A 190 14.53 17.34 21.63
N VAL A 191 13.38 16.67 21.53
CA VAL A 191 12.71 16.05 22.69
C VAL A 191 13.61 15.01 23.39
N TYR A 192 14.62 14.48 22.71
CA TYR A 192 15.47 13.40 23.21
C TYR A 192 16.88 13.83 23.63
N HIS A 193 17.35 15.01 23.21
CA HIS A 193 18.72 15.42 23.48
C HIS A 193 18.92 16.93 23.46
N GLU A 194 19.91 17.37 24.22
CA GLU A 194 20.44 18.74 24.19
C GLU A 194 21.78 18.73 23.43
N PRO A 195 22.02 19.59 22.42
CA PRO A 195 23.24 19.54 21.61
C PRO A 195 24.51 19.74 22.42
N SER A 196 24.45 20.50 23.52
CA SER A 196 25.58 20.74 24.43
C SER A 196 26.07 19.48 25.15
N SER A 197 25.23 18.44 25.24
CA SER A 197 25.59 17.14 25.83
C SER A 197 26.42 16.27 24.87
N ILE A 198 26.40 16.58 23.57
CA ILE A 198 27.15 15.89 22.54
C ILE A 198 28.47 16.64 22.40
N GLY A 199 29.55 16.10 22.96
CA GLY A 199 30.84 16.80 23.07
C GLY A 199 31.35 17.43 21.78
N SER A 200 32.26 18.41 21.92
CA SER A 200 32.74 19.35 20.88
C SER A 200 33.35 18.74 19.59
N MET A 201 33.30 17.41 19.42
CA MET A 201 33.72 16.69 18.22
C MET A 201 32.64 16.62 17.13
N ALA A 202 31.40 17.00 17.42
CA ALA A 202 30.40 17.21 16.38
C ALA A 202 30.63 18.59 15.74
N LEU A 203 31.46 18.64 14.69
CA LEU A 203 31.51 19.62 13.59
C LEU A 203 31.07 21.06 13.93
N THR A 204 31.96 22.05 13.75
CA THR A 204 31.73 23.49 14.05
C THR A 204 30.26 23.89 14.03
N GLU A 205 29.73 24.24 15.21
CA GLU A 205 28.34 24.63 15.48
C GLU A 205 27.77 25.59 14.40
N SER A 206 28.64 26.45 13.87
CA SER A 206 28.38 27.42 12.81
C SER A 206 28.09 26.81 11.42
N ALA A 207 28.68 25.65 11.07
CA ALA A 207 28.47 25.01 9.77
C ALA A 207 27.19 24.15 9.72
N LEU A 208 26.80 23.55 10.84
CA LEU A 208 25.56 22.75 10.96
C LEU A 208 24.33 23.60 11.30
N SER A 209 24.49 24.73 11.99
CA SER A 209 23.38 25.64 12.30
C SER A 209 22.77 26.29 11.05
N GLN A 210 23.53 26.47 9.97
CA GLN A 210 23.05 27.02 8.69
C GLN A 210 22.24 26.02 7.84
N HIS A 211 22.43 24.71 8.04
CA HIS A 211 21.67 23.64 7.35
C HIS A 211 20.71 22.88 8.27
N GLY A 212 20.62 23.28 9.55
CA GLY A 212 19.85 22.58 10.56
C GLY A 212 18.36 22.74 10.31
N LEU A 213 17.72 21.64 9.89
CA LEU A 213 16.29 21.49 9.55
C LEU A 213 15.95 21.69 8.06
N SER A 214 16.57 20.88 7.20
CA SER A 214 16.12 20.74 5.80
C SER A 214 14.78 20.00 5.75
N LYS A 215 13.77 20.63 5.15
CA LYS A 215 12.49 20.01 4.83
C LYS A 215 12.60 19.32 3.48
N VAL A 216 12.35 18.02 3.46
CA VAL A 216 12.43 17.20 2.25
C VAL A 216 11.02 16.73 1.88
N VAL A 217 10.65 16.99 0.63
CA VAL A 217 9.43 16.44 0.03
C VAL A 217 9.75 15.02 -0.44
N TYR A 218 8.98 14.05 0.04
CA TYR A 218 9.16 12.65 -0.35
C TYR A 218 8.04 12.13 -1.24
N SER A 219 6.92 12.86 -1.34
CA SER A 219 5.82 12.52 -2.25
C SER A 219 4.95 13.75 -2.53
N GLY A 220 4.64 13.97 -3.81
CA GLY A 220 3.77 15.05 -4.28
C GLY A 220 4.50 16.36 -4.61
N PRO A 221 3.78 17.36 -5.15
CA PRO A 221 2.34 17.30 -5.47
C PRO A 221 2.06 16.35 -6.65
N HIS A 222 0.92 15.66 -6.59
CA HIS A 222 0.48 14.70 -7.60
C HIS A 222 -0.67 15.29 -8.43
N PRO A 223 -0.64 15.20 -9.78
CA PRO A 223 -1.73 15.71 -10.61
C PRO A 223 -2.90 14.73 -10.67
N GLN A 224 -4.13 15.26 -10.73
CA GLN A 224 -5.33 14.46 -11.00
C GLN A 224 -5.22 13.74 -12.34
N ARG A 225 -5.86 12.57 -12.44
CA ARG A 225 -5.85 11.72 -13.62
C ARG A 225 -7.26 11.31 -13.99
N GLU A 226 -7.56 11.36 -15.29
CA GLU A 226 -8.86 10.94 -15.83
C GLU A 226 -8.89 9.46 -16.23
N MET A 227 -7.73 8.84 -16.47
CA MET A 227 -7.61 7.44 -16.87
C MET A 227 -6.25 6.86 -16.46
N LEU A 228 -6.18 5.55 -16.19
CA LEU A 228 -4.89 4.86 -16.04
C LEU A 228 -4.30 4.54 -17.41
N THR A 229 -3.04 4.89 -17.57
CA THR A 229 -2.25 4.65 -18.77
C THR A 229 -0.99 3.91 -18.41
N ALA A 230 -0.33 3.28 -19.38
CA ALA A 230 0.95 2.60 -19.15
C ALA A 230 2.03 3.53 -18.54
N GLN A 231 1.93 4.84 -18.78
CA GLN A 231 2.87 5.84 -18.27
C GLN A 231 2.62 6.22 -16.82
N ASN A 232 1.35 6.40 -16.42
CA ASN A 232 0.99 6.92 -15.10
C ASN A 232 0.61 5.82 -14.08
N ARG A 233 0.28 4.60 -14.53
CA ARG A 233 -0.29 3.56 -13.66
C ARG A 233 0.57 3.26 -12.45
N PHE A 234 1.89 3.16 -12.63
CA PHE A 234 2.78 2.88 -11.50
C PHE A 234 2.91 4.06 -10.54
N GLU A 235 2.81 5.31 -11.01
CA GLU A 235 2.79 6.49 -10.15
C GLU A 235 1.54 6.48 -9.25
N VAL A 236 0.37 6.20 -9.85
CA VAL A 236 -0.90 6.07 -9.13
C VAL A 236 -0.84 4.93 -8.11
N LEU A 237 -0.47 3.72 -8.54
CA LEU A 237 -0.39 2.55 -7.66
C LEU A 237 0.63 2.74 -6.51
N THR A 238 1.76 3.41 -6.76
CA THR A 238 2.74 3.74 -5.71
C THR A 238 2.14 4.66 -4.66
N PHE A 239 1.41 5.69 -5.09
CA PHE A 239 0.80 6.62 -4.16
C PHE A 239 -0.31 5.96 -3.34
N LEU A 240 -1.15 5.13 -3.96
CA LEU A 240 -2.16 4.36 -3.24
C LEU A 240 -1.54 3.43 -2.19
N LEU A 241 -0.44 2.76 -2.54
CA LEU A 241 0.32 1.96 -1.60
C LEU A 241 0.94 2.81 -0.47
N LEU A 242 1.35 4.05 -0.75
CA LEU A 242 1.79 4.98 0.29
C LEU A 242 0.65 5.31 1.26
N CYS A 243 -0.57 5.48 0.77
CA CYS A 243 -1.75 5.66 1.62
C CYS A 243 -2.03 4.42 2.48
N TYR A 244 -1.92 3.21 1.90
CA TYR A 244 -2.00 1.96 2.65
C TYR A 244 -0.92 1.88 3.75
N ASN A 245 0.32 2.26 3.41
CA ASN A 245 1.44 2.25 4.35
C ASN A 245 1.23 3.22 5.52
N ALA A 246 0.56 4.35 5.30
CA ALA A 246 0.19 5.27 6.37
C ALA A 246 -0.83 4.68 7.36
N ALA A 247 -1.58 3.66 6.96
CA ALA A 247 -2.64 3.02 7.74
C ALA A 247 -2.31 1.59 8.21
N LEU A 248 -1.06 1.11 8.05
CA LEU A 248 -0.64 -0.27 8.36
C LEU A 248 -1.07 -0.77 9.73
N THR A 249 -0.96 0.07 10.77
CA THR A 249 -1.33 -0.30 12.15
C THR A 249 -2.80 -0.68 12.30
N TYR A 250 -3.66 -0.21 11.40
CA TYR A 250 -5.10 -0.48 11.42
C TYR A 250 -5.51 -1.61 10.47
N MET A 251 -4.58 -2.17 9.69
CA MET A 251 -4.89 -3.22 8.72
C MET A 251 -4.99 -4.59 9.41
N PRO A 252 -6.03 -5.40 9.12
CA PRO A 252 -6.15 -6.74 9.67
C PRO A 252 -5.09 -7.68 9.10
N SER A 253 -4.78 -8.76 9.82
CA SER A 253 -3.77 -9.74 9.42
C SER A 253 -3.99 -10.31 8.02
N VAL A 254 -5.25 -10.52 7.61
CA VAL A 254 -5.61 -11.01 6.27
C VAL A 254 -5.13 -10.04 5.18
N SER A 255 -5.29 -8.74 5.40
CA SER A 255 -4.85 -7.70 4.46
C SER A 255 -3.32 -7.64 4.35
N LEU A 256 -2.62 -7.74 5.49
CA LEU A 256 -1.15 -7.81 5.53
C LEU A 256 -0.62 -9.08 4.83
N GLN A 257 -1.27 -10.23 5.04
CA GLN A 257 -0.93 -11.48 4.36
C GLN A 257 -1.13 -11.35 2.85
N SER A 258 -2.26 -10.79 2.39
CA SER A 258 -2.52 -10.51 0.97
C SER A 258 -1.42 -9.60 0.40
N LEU A 259 -1.04 -8.52 1.09
CA LEU A 259 0.07 -7.66 0.68
C LEU A 259 1.38 -8.44 0.47
N CYS A 260 1.78 -9.25 1.46
CA CYS A 260 3.02 -10.03 1.38
C CYS A 260 2.98 -11.04 0.21
N GLN A 261 1.87 -11.77 0.05
CA GLN A 261 1.70 -12.73 -1.03
C GLN A 261 1.80 -12.07 -2.40
N ILE A 262 1.17 -10.91 -2.57
CA ILE A 262 1.15 -10.17 -3.83
C ILE A 262 2.53 -9.60 -4.14
N CYS A 263 3.23 -9.03 -3.16
CA CYS A 263 4.60 -8.57 -3.34
C CYS A 263 5.52 -9.70 -3.82
N SER A 264 5.38 -10.91 -3.26
CA SER A 264 6.11 -12.09 -3.70
C SER A 264 5.77 -12.45 -5.15
N ARG A 265 4.48 -12.60 -5.47
CA ARG A 265 4.02 -12.98 -6.82
C ARG A 265 4.48 -12.00 -7.90
N ILE A 266 4.41 -10.70 -7.63
CA ILE A 266 4.88 -9.67 -8.55
C ILE A 266 6.39 -9.80 -8.77
N SER A 267 7.16 -10.00 -7.69
CA SER A 267 8.61 -10.18 -7.76
C SER A 267 8.99 -11.38 -8.61
N ASP A 268 8.37 -12.53 -8.36
CA ASP A 268 8.60 -13.77 -9.11
C ASP A 268 8.24 -13.63 -10.59
N THR A 269 7.14 -12.93 -10.88
CA THR A 269 6.66 -12.71 -12.25
C THR A 269 7.66 -11.87 -13.05
N ILE A 270 8.32 -10.92 -12.40
CA ILE A 270 9.30 -10.04 -13.05
C ILE A 270 10.62 -10.75 -13.27
N GLU A 271 11.08 -11.57 -12.32
CA GLU A 271 12.28 -12.39 -12.49
C GLU A 271 12.12 -13.39 -13.65
N LYS A 272 10.94 -14.00 -13.80
CA LYS A 272 10.66 -14.89 -14.93
C LYS A 272 10.72 -14.15 -16.27
N ASN A 273 10.26 -12.91 -16.32
CA ASN A 273 10.29 -12.07 -17.52
C ASN A 273 11.66 -11.42 -17.79
N SER A 274 12.60 -11.39 -16.84
CA SER A 274 13.96 -10.88 -17.05
C SER A 274 14.93 -11.93 -17.60
N LYS A 275 14.56 -13.22 -17.52
CA LYS A 275 15.33 -14.36 -18.04
C LYS A 275 14.97 -14.75 -19.49
N ILE A 276 14.08 -13.99 -20.13
CA ILE A 276 13.70 -14.10 -21.55
C ILE A 276 14.28 -12.91 -22.30
#